data_AF-A0A6J7KJF8-F1
#
_entry.id   AF-A0A6J7KJF8-F1
#
_cell.length_a   1.000
_cell.length_b   1.000
_cell.length_c   1.000
_cell.angle_alpha   90.00
_cell.angle_beta   90.00
_cell.angle_gamma   90.00
#
_symmetry.space_group_name_H-M   'P 1'
#
loop_
_entity.id
_entity.type
_entity.pdbx_description
1 polymer ?
#
loop_
_entity_poly.entity_id
_entity_poly.type
_entity_poly.pdbx_seq_one_letter_code
_entity_poly.pdbx_strand_id
1 'polypeptide(L)'
;MSRHLPLARPGRPVLRRGADQVQIGIDPERAVIVDRLSDVASSALVHLDGTTARHEVLRLAPELDAVLDQLHERGLLDDDPGPTPTLGATRRERLAPDIASLSIGSASSSVAVQTMARRARSAVVVRGHDRVAAHIALGLASAGVGTVALQGGDHLVSSADFTTVGPHEPHLSWREEVSEAVRRQGAHPTTLAMRTRRPVLTIVCSAADIDVPWTDPELADDLLGDSIPHLAVAVAGEAARVGPLVIPGHTACLWCLDHRSRDLDQAWPALADQIRLRHSVARAHSGVLATVAAGFAVAQSLHLIDGPDSLAPVTTRAQVEFRAPDALGVVLPVVPHPVCGCGWGGTTLTMVV
;
A
#
# COMPACT_ATOMS: atom_id res chain seq x y z
N MET A 1 -17.18 -7.21 35.63
CA MET A 1 -16.08 -6.23 35.64
C MET A 1 -15.16 -6.57 34.48
N SER A 2 -14.97 -5.66 33.53
CA SER A 2 -14.12 -5.92 32.36
C SER A 2 -12.69 -6.21 32.81
N ARG A 3 -12.10 -7.31 32.34
CA ARG A 3 -10.68 -7.64 32.57
C ARG A 3 -9.86 -6.77 31.63
N HIS A 4 -9.61 -5.53 32.01
CA HIS A 4 -8.66 -4.70 31.26
C HIS A 4 -7.25 -5.22 31.56
N LEU A 5 -6.64 -5.84 30.55
CA LEU A 5 -5.31 -6.45 30.59
C LEU A 5 -4.33 -5.47 29.93
N PRO A 6 -3.63 -4.62 30.69
CA PRO A 6 -2.70 -3.66 30.11
C PRO A 6 -1.57 -4.39 29.38
N LEU A 7 -1.45 -4.12 28.09
CA LEU A 7 -0.45 -4.69 27.20
C LEU A 7 0.35 -3.54 26.57
N ALA A 8 1.68 -3.61 26.61
CA ALA A 8 2.49 -2.68 25.83
C ALA A 8 2.24 -2.88 24.34
N ARG A 9 2.06 -1.79 23.58
CA ARG A 9 1.83 -1.91 22.14
C ARG A 9 2.97 -2.68 21.44
N PRO A 10 2.66 -3.66 20.58
CA PRO A 10 3.67 -4.35 19.78
C PRO A 10 4.57 -3.36 19.01
N GLY A 11 5.88 -3.65 18.99
CA GLY A 11 6.89 -2.76 18.38
C GLY A 11 7.35 -1.59 19.26
N ARG A 12 6.76 -1.40 20.45
CA ARG A 12 7.23 -0.43 21.46
C ARG A 12 7.78 -1.19 22.69
N PRO A 13 9.07 -1.55 22.69
CA PRO A 13 9.64 -2.28 23.82
C PRO A 13 9.55 -1.45 25.11
N VAL A 14 9.21 -2.10 26.22
CA VAL A 14 9.27 -1.51 27.56
C VAL A 14 10.58 -1.93 28.20
N LEU A 15 11.47 -0.97 28.40
CA LEU A 15 12.87 -1.18 28.75
C LEU A 15 13.15 -0.52 30.09
N ARG A 16 13.87 -1.22 30.97
CA ARG A 16 14.42 -0.60 32.16
C ARG A 16 15.58 0.31 31.75
N ARG A 17 15.48 1.60 32.09
CA ARG A 17 16.51 2.63 31.80
C ARG A 17 17.40 2.90 33.02
N GLY A 18 16.84 2.76 34.23
CA GLY A 18 17.53 2.98 35.49
C GLY A 18 16.85 2.25 36.66
N ALA A 19 17.21 2.60 37.89
CA ALA A 19 16.60 2.02 39.09
C ALA A 19 15.12 2.45 39.24
N ASP A 20 14.81 3.69 38.85
CA ASP A 20 13.52 4.37 39.00
C ASP A 20 12.94 4.86 37.66
N GLN A 21 13.47 4.36 36.54
CA GLN A 21 13.11 4.80 35.19
C GLN A 21 12.82 3.64 34.26
N VAL A 22 11.70 3.75 33.55
CA VAL A 22 11.28 2.86 32.47
C VAL A 22 11.09 3.67 31.19
N GLN A 23 11.63 3.16 30.08
CA GLN A 23 11.49 3.76 28.76
C GLN A 23 10.59 2.87 27.88
N ILE A 24 9.65 3.48 27.17
CA ILE A 24 8.75 2.80 26.24
C ILE A 24 9.05 3.29 24.84
N GLY A 25 9.51 2.38 23.97
CA GLY A 25 9.95 2.69 22.63
C GLY A 25 11.40 3.21 22.55
N ILE A 26 11.95 3.20 21.33
CA ILE A 26 13.29 3.69 21.01
C ILE A 26 13.31 4.78 19.92
N ASP A 27 12.16 5.03 19.30
CA ASP A 27 11.96 6.10 18.31
C ASP A 27 12.05 7.47 19.01
N PRO A 28 13.05 8.33 18.71
CA PRO A 28 13.22 9.62 19.37
C PRO A 28 11.99 10.55 19.30
N GLU A 29 11.15 10.40 18.28
CA GLU A 29 9.95 11.23 18.11
C GLU A 29 8.77 10.76 18.97
N ARG A 30 8.80 9.50 19.45
CA ARG A 30 7.64 8.85 20.07
C ARG A 30 7.92 8.15 21.40
N ALA A 31 9.19 7.91 21.72
CA ALA A 31 9.58 7.22 22.94
C ALA A 31 9.23 8.06 24.17
N VAL A 32 8.78 7.38 25.22
CA VAL A 32 8.42 8.02 26.50
C VAL A 32 9.27 7.44 27.61
N ILE A 33 9.73 8.30 28.51
CA ILE A 33 10.39 7.91 29.75
C ILE A 33 9.42 8.19 30.89
N VAL A 34 9.16 7.17 31.70
CA VAL A 34 8.46 7.26 32.96
C VAL A 34 9.51 7.25 34.07
N ASP A 35 9.54 8.30 34.88
CA ASP A 35 10.49 8.50 35.97
C ASP A 35 9.85 8.36 37.35
N ARG A 36 10.70 8.36 38.40
CA ARG A 36 10.29 8.36 39.82
C ARG A 36 9.43 7.17 40.19
N LEU A 37 9.73 6.00 39.61
CA LEU A 37 9.06 4.75 39.90
C LEU A 37 9.76 3.99 41.02
N SER A 38 8.99 3.28 41.86
CA SER A 38 9.58 2.25 42.71
C SER A 38 10.15 1.10 41.87
N ASP A 39 11.01 0.27 42.49
CA ASP A 39 11.54 -0.92 41.83
C ASP A 39 10.44 -1.94 41.46
N VAL A 40 9.39 -2.01 42.28
CA VAL A 40 8.20 -2.84 42.05
C VAL A 40 7.41 -2.30 40.86
N ALA A 41 7.14 -0.99 40.80
CA ALA A 41 6.43 -0.36 39.69
C ALA A 41 7.21 -0.45 38.37
N SER A 42 8.52 -0.24 38.43
CA SER A 42 9.40 -0.40 37.27
C SER A 42 9.36 -1.83 36.73
N SER A 43 9.41 -2.82 37.63
CA SER A 43 9.32 -4.23 37.24
C SER A 43 7.95 -4.60 36.70
N ALA A 44 6.87 -4.08 37.30
CA ALA A 44 5.51 -4.31 36.83
C ALA A 44 5.28 -3.71 35.42
N LEU A 45 5.77 -2.51 35.14
CA LEU A 45 5.68 -1.90 33.80
C LEU A 45 6.42 -2.70 32.74
N VAL A 46 7.64 -3.18 33.05
CA VAL A 46 8.45 -3.98 32.10
C VAL A 46 7.78 -5.31 31.74
N HIS A 47 6.94 -5.85 32.62
CA HIS A 47 6.22 -7.12 32.41
C HIS A 47 4.76 -6.92 32.00
N LEU A 48 4.39 -5.77 31.42
CA LEU A 48 3.05 -5.54 30.85
C LEU A 48 2.88 -6.30 29.51
N ASP A 49 2.57 -7.59 29.62
CA ASP A 49 2.39 -8.53 28.51
C ASP A 49 0.92 -8.87 28.21
N GLY A 50 -0.03 -8.15 28.82
CA GLY A 50 -1.45 -8.40 28.63
C GLY A 50 -1.99 -9.68 29.29
N THR A 51 -1.22 -10.34 30.16
CA THR A 51 -1.69 -11.53 30.90
C THR A 51 -2.21 -11.21 32.30
N THR A 52 -1.74 -10.10 32.90
CA THR A 52 -2.09 -9.67 34.25
C THR A 52 -3.17 -8.59 34.20
N ALA A 53 -4.22 -8.71 35.00
CA ALA A 53 -5.29 -7.71 34.98
C ALA A 53 -4.87 -6.41 35.66
N ARG A 54 -5.37 -5.26 35.18
CA ARG A 54 -5.03 -3.93 35.73
C ARG A 54 -5.14 -3.86 37.25
N HIS A 55 -6.23 -4.39 37.82
CA HIS A 55 -6.44 -4.38 39.27
C HIS A 55 -5.37 -5.19 40.04
N GLU A 56 -4.82 -6.24 39.44
CA GLU A 56 -3.74 -7.04 40.03
C GLU A 56 -2.40 -6.29 39.96
N VAL A 57 -2.14 -5.59 38.85
CA VAL A 57 -0.99 -4.68 38.71
C VAL A 57 -1.05 -3.56 39.76
N LEU A 58 -2.21 -2.89 39.89
CA LEU A 58 -2.40 -1.79 40.83
C LEU A 58 -2.37 -2.24 42.30
N ARG A 59 -2.68 -3.51 42.59
CA ARG A 59 -2.53 -4.07 43.95
C ARG A 59 -1.07 -4.14 44.38
N LEU A 60 -0.15 -4.37 43.43
CA LEU A 60 1.30 -4.43 43.68
C LEU A 60 1.96 -3.05 43.60
N ALA A 61 1.50 -2.19 42.69
CA ALA A 61 2.03 -0.86 42.47
C ALA A 61 0.91 0.17 42.23
N PRO A 62 0.28 0.70 43.29
CA PRO A 62 -0.84 1.65 43.19
C PRO A 62 -0.48 2.95 42.47
N GLU A 63 0.79 3.37 42.56
CA GLU A 63 1.34 4.54 41.87
C GLU A 63 1.24 4.46 40.33
N LEU A 64 1.04 3.27 39.77
CA LEU A 64 0.89 3.09 38.32
C LEU A 64 -0.48 3.50 37.77
N ASP A 65 -1.47 3.84 38.59
CA ASP A 65 -2.83 4.13 38.10
C ASP A 65 -2.83 5.31 37.11
N ALA A 66 -2.31 6.46 37.55
CA ALA A 66 -2.18 7.64 36.70
C ALA A 66 -1.20 7.42 35.53
N VAL A 67 -0.17 6.58 35.72
CA VAL A 67 0.80 6.25 34.66
C VAL A 67 0.11 5.46 33.56
N LEU A 68 -0.64 4.40 33.90
CA LEU A 68 -1.35 3.57 32.93
C LEU A 68 -2.38 4.38 32.15
N ASP A 69 -3.07 5.32 32.79
CA ASP A 69 -4.00 6.23 32.10
C ASP A 69 -3.25 7.15 31.12
N GLN A 70 -2.15 7.78 31.53
CA GLN A 70 -1.33 8.61 30.64
C GLN A 70 -0.73 7.81 29.48
N LEU A 71 -0.32 6.56 29.73
CA LEU A 71 0.21 5.68 28.69
C LEU A 71 -0.89 5.28 27.71
N HIS A 72 -2.10 4.98 28.19
CA HIS A 72 -3.25 4.71 27.35
C HIS A 72 -3.67 5.94 26.52
N GLU A 73 -3.78 7.13 27.13
CA GLU A 73 -4.08 8.40 26.45
C GLU A 73 -3.06 8.74 25.35
N ARG A 74 -1.79 8.36 25.55
CA ARG A 74 -0.70 8.52 24.56
C ARG A 74 -0.63 7.37 23.54
N GLY A 75 -1.54 6.40 23.60
CA GLY A 75 -1.55 5.23 22.72
C GLY A 75 -0.31 4.35 22.85
N LEU A 76 0.28 4.25 24.05
CA LEU A 76 1.43 3.38 24.35
C LEU A 76 1.00 2.00 24.83
N LEU A 77 -0.25 1.88 25.29
CA LEU A 77 -0.88 0.61 25.62
C LEU A 77 -1.82 0.18 24.49
N ASP A 78 -1.93 -1.13 24.32
CA ASP A 78 -2.93 -1.74 23.47
C ASP A 78 -4.21 -1.90 24.29
N ASP A 79 -5.30 -1.36 23.79
CA ASP A 79 -6.62 -1.81 24.23
C ASP A 79 -6.88 -3.11 23.52
N ASP A 80 -7.30 -4.16 24.24
CA ASP A 80 -7.77 -5.39 23.60
C ASP A 80 -8.70 -4.97 22.44
N PRO A 81 -8.26 -5.15 21.18
CA PRO A 81 -8.94 -4.52 20.05
C PRO A 81 -10.32 -5.13 19.81
N GLY A 82 -10.69 -6.14 20.59
CA GLY A 82 -11.89 -6.92 20.43
C GLY A 82 -11.81 -7.76 19.15
N PRO A 83 -12.78 -8.67 18.96
CA PRO A 83 -12.85 -9.43 17.72
C PRO A 83 -13.13 -8.48 16.54
N THR A 84 -12.28 -8.49 15.52
CA THR A 84 -12.62 -7.93 14.21
C THR A 84 -13.52 -8.92 13.47
N PRO A 85 -14.84 -8.69 13.34
CA PRO A 85 -15.76 -9.70 12.83
C PRO A 85 -15.51 -10.04 11.35
N THR A 86 -14.82 -9.17 10.61
CA THR A 86 -14.53 -9.35 9.18
C THR A 86 -13.25 -10.15 8.89
N LEU A 87 -12.42 -10.47 9.88
CA LEU A 87 -11.17 -11.22 9.68
C LEU A 87 -11.26 -12.58 10.38
N GLY A 88 -11.13 -13.67 9.63
CA GLY A 88 -10.99 -15.02 10.21
C GLY A 88 -9.71 -15.15 11.04
N ALA A 89 -9.67 -16.11 11.97
CA ALA A 89 -8.56 -16.29 12.91
C ALA A 89 -7.18 -16.44 12.23
N THR A 90 -7.07 -17.32 11.24
CA THR A 90 -5.81 -17.53 10.47
C THR A 90 -5.35 -16.27 9.75
N ARG A 91 -6.29 -15.49 9.18
CA ARG A 91 -5.95 -14.23 8.49
C ARG A 91 -5.49 -13.17 9.49
N ARG A 92 -6.06 -13.14 10.70
CA ARG A 92 -5.64 -12.23 11.78
C ARG A 92 -4.23 -12.56 12.28
N GLU A 93 -3.93 -13.84 12.47
CA GLU A 93 -2.59 -14.30 12.86
C GLU A 93 -1.55 -13.90 11.81
N ARG A 94 -1.82 -14.20 10.52
CA ARG A 94 -0.94 -13.83 9.41
C ARG A 94 -0.67 -12.32 9.33
N LEU A 95 -1.70 -11.50 9.56
CA LEU A 95 -1.63 -10.03 9.45
C LEU A 95 -1.26 -9.35 10.78
N ALA A 96 -0.94 -10.10 11.83
CA ALA A 96 -0.60 -9.53 13.13
C ALA A 96 0.58 -8.54 13.04
N PRO A 97 1.66 -8.79 12.26
CA PRO A 97 2.73 -7.80 12.08
C PRO A 97 2.26 -6.51 11.40
N ASP A 98 1.40 -6.59 10.37
CA ASP A 98 0.84 -5.42 9.69
C ASP A 98 -0.08 -4.61 10.62
N ILE A 99 -0.93 -5.29 11.39
CA ILE A 99 -1.81 -4.65 12.38
C ILE A 99 -0.97 -3.93 13.44
N ALA A 100 0.06 -4.59 13.97
CA ALA A 100 1.01 -3.99 14.91
C ALA A 100 1.68 -2.73 14.32
N SER A 101 2.17 -2.81 13.07
CA SER A 101 2.80 -1.69 12.38
C SER A 101 1.83 -0.50 12.21
N LEU A 102 0.58 -0.76 11.78
CA LEU A 102 -0.46 0.27 11.69
C LEU A 102 -0.81 0.88 13.06
N SER A 103 -0.75 0.11 14.14
CA SER A 103 -0.96 0.59 15.51
C SER A 103 0.15 1.52 16.01
N ILE A 104 1.37 1.46 15.47
CA ILE A 104 2.47 2.35 15.90
C ILE A 104 2.22 3.79 15.47
N GLY A 105 1.69 3.98 14.25
CA GLY A 105 1.43 5.29 13.65
C GLY A 105 0.03 5.85 13.91
N SER A 106 -0.89 5.07 14.48
CA SER A 106 -2.27 5.48 14.73
C SER A 106 -2.53 5.84 16.19
N ALA A 107 -3.47 6.79 16.40
CA ALA A 107 -3.87 7.23 17.74
C ALA A 107 -4.43 6.09 18.60
N SER A 108 -5.10 5.10 17.98
CA SER A 108 -5.73 3.96 18.67
C SER A 108 -5.58 2.67 17.86
N SER A 109 -5.44 1.54 18.54
CA SER A 109 -5.45 0.19 17.96
C SER A 109 -6.75 -0.12 17.21
N SER A 110 -7.85 0.53 17.59
CA SER A 110 -9.11 0.47 16.86
C SER A 110 -8.99 0.99 15.42
N VAL A 111 -8.11 1.97 15.17
CA VAL A 111 -7.85 2.52 13.82
C VAL A 111 -7.14 1.48 12.96
N ALA A 112 -6.11 0.80 13.50
CA ALA A 112 -5.40 -0.26 12.79
C ALA A 112 -6.35 -1.40 12.36
N VAL A 113 -7.24 -1.80 13.28
CA VAL A 113 -8.27 -2.81 13.00
C VAL A 113 -9.28 -2.35 11.96
N GLN A 114 -9.74 -1.10 12.03
CA GLN A 114 -10.65 -0.52 11.04
C GLN A 114 -9.99 -0.43 9.66
N THR A 115 -8.72 -0.03 9.60
CA THR A 115 -7.92 -0.01 8.37
C THR A 115 -7.82 -1.41 7.77
N MET A 116 -7.51 -2.43 8.58
CA MET A 116 -7.45 -3.79 8.07
C MET A 116 -8.83 -4.31 7.61
N ALA A 117 -9.90 -3.93 8.30
CA ALA A 117 -11.26 -4.23 7.88
C ALA A 117 -11.64 -3.52 6.56
N ARG A 118 -11.14 -2.30 6.30
CA ARG A 118 -11.28 -1.61 5.01
C ARG A 118 -10.56 -2.38 3.91
N ARG A 119 -9.27 -2.69 4.09
CA ARG A 119 -8.50 -3.51 3.14
C ARG A 119 -9.21 -4.83 2.80
N ALA A 120 -9.69 -5.54 3.81
CA ALA A 120 -10.39 -6.82 3.64
C ALA A 120 -11.71 -6.73 2.87
N ARG A 121 -12.36 -5.55 2.81
CA ARG A 121 -13.59 -5.32 2.03
C ARG A 121 -13.31 -4.75 0.63
N SER A 122 -12.12 -4.23 0.39
CA SER A 122 -11.71 -3.62 -0.87
C SER A 122 -11.44 -4.64 -1.97
N ALA A 123 -11.77 -4.23 -3.20
CA ALA A 123 -11.47 -4.97 -4.42
C ALA A 123 -10.56 -4.13 -5.31
N VAL A 124 -9.42 -4.69 -5.70
CA VAL A 124 -8.44 -4.06 -6.60
C VAL A 124 -8.29 -4.92 -7.85
N VAL A 125 -8.23 -4.29 -9.01
CA VAL A 125 -7.90 -4.95 -10.28
C VAL A 125 -6.44 -4.67 -10.62
N VAL A 126 -5.70 -5.69 -11.03
CA VAL A 126 -4.37 -5.55 -11.63
C VAL A 126 -4.49 -5.88 -13.11
N ARG A 127 -4.34 -4.87 -13.97
CA ARG A 127 -4.29 -5.00 -15.43
C ARG A 127 -2.86 -5.22 -15.88
N GLY A 128 -2.53 -6.43 -16.29
CA GLY A 128 -1.19 -6.82 -16.73
C GLY A 128 -0.93 -8.31 -16.51
N HIS A 129 0.11 -8.82 -17.17
CA HIS A 129 0.49 -10.25 -17.13
C HIS A 129 2.01 -10.43 -17.13
N ASP A 130 2.71 -9.60 -16.36
CA ASP A 130 4.17 -9.63 -16.26
C ASP A 130 4.63 -9.74 -14.81
N ARG A 131 5.94 -9.67 -14.60
CA ARG A 131 6.55 -9.72 -13.26
C ARG A 131 6.07 -8.62 -12.34
N VAL A 132 5.77 -7.42 -12.86
CA VAL A 132 5.29 -6.28 -12.07
C VAL A 132 3.86 -6.57 -11.59
N ALA A 133 2.99 -6.99 -12.50
CA ALA A 133 1.61 -7.35 -12.18
C ALA A 133 1.53 -8.47 -11.13
N ALA A 134 2.38 -9.50 -11.24
CA ALA A 134 2.45 -10.59 -10.27
C ALA A 134 2.84 -10.08 -8.87
N HIS A 135 3.90 -9.27 -8.76
CA HIS A 135 4.33 -8.70 -7.48
C HIS A 135 3.26 -7.80 -6.86
N ILE A 136 2.61 -6.96 -7.66
CA ILE A 136 1.56 -6.07 -7.17
C ILE A 136 0.37 -6.89 -6.65
N ALA A 137 -0.06 -7.91 -7.40
CA ALA A 137 -1.18 -8.76 -7.00
C ALA A 137 -0.89 -9.48 -5.66
N LEU A 138 0.27 -10.10 -5.53
CA LEU A 138 0.64 -10.76 -4.27
C LEU A 138 0.90 -9.78 -3.14
N GLY A 139 1.49 -8.61 -3.40
CA GLY A 139 1.72 -7.57 -2.40
C GLY A 139 0.41 -6.99 -1.83
N LEU A 140 -0.61 -6.80 -2.67
CA LEU A 140 -1.94 -6.39 -2.20
C LEU A 140 -2.61 -7.49 -1.36
N ALA A 141 -2.53 -8.74 -1.83
CA ALA A 141 -3.12 -9.88 -1.11
C ALA A 141 -2.42 -10.11 0.24
N SER A 142 -1.08 -10.03 0.29
CA SER A 142 -0.30 -10.14 1.52
C SER A 142 -0.60 -8.99 2.47
N ALA A 143 -0.79 -7.76 1.97
CA ALA A 143 -1.17 -6.59 2.78
C ALA A 143 -2.63 -6.61 3.29
N GLY A 144 -3.40 -7.65 2.95
CA GLY A 144 -4.74 -7.86 3.50
C GLY A 144 -5.88 -7.33 2.63
N VAL A 145 -5.65 -7.00 1.36
CA VAL A 145 -6.73 -6.68 0.42
C VAL A 145 -7.65 -7.90 0.22
N GLY A 146 -8.97 -7.69 0.23
CA GLY A 146 -9.97 -8.77 0.18
C GLY A 146 -10.07 -9.46 -1.17
N THR A 147 -10.05 -8.69 -2.24
CA THR A 147 -10.19 -9.17 -3.62
C THR A 147 -9.11 -8.52 -4.49
N VAL A 148 -8.34 -9.35 -5.18
CA VAL A 148 -7.27 -8.92 -6.10
C VAL A 148 -7.49 -9.62 -7.42
N ALA A 149 -8.21 -8.98 -8.33
CA ALA A 149 -8.55 -9.57 -9.62
C ALA A 149 -7.47 -9.29 -10.66
N LEU A 150 -7.13 -10.31 -11.46
CA LEU A 150 -6.21 -10.16 -12.59
C LEU A 150 -7.01 -9.92 -13.88
N GLN A 151 -6.62 -8.90 -14.65
CA GLN A 151 -7.19 -8.61 -15.97
C GLN A 151 -6.05 -8.43 -16.99
N GLY A 152 -6.28 -8.84 -18.23
CA GLY A 152 -5.29 -8.76 -19.31
C GLY A 152 -5.02 -10.12 -19.94
N GLY A 153 -3.95 -10.20 -20.74
CA GLY A 153 -3.50 -11.43 -21.39
C GLY A 153 -3.12 -12.56 -20.42
N ASP A 154 -2.85 -13.73 -21.00
CA ASP A 154 -2.30 -14.89 -20.30
C ASP A 154 -1.20 -15.48 -21.17
N HIS A 155 -0.24 -16.15 -20.55
CA HIS A 155 0.78 -16.88 -21.27
C HIS A 155 1.30 -18.04 -20.42
N LEU A 156 2.05 -18.93 -21.07
CA LEU A 156 2.78 -19.95 -20.36
C LEU A 156 3.96 -19.33 -19.64
N VAL A 157 4.14 -19.68 -18.37
CA VAL A 157 5.25 -19.21 -17.54
C VAL A 157 6.56 -19.70 -18.14
N SER A 158 7.49 -18.77 -18.30
CA SER A 158 8.87 -19.03 -18.69
C SER A 158 9.81 -18.73 -17.52
N SER A 159 11.06 -19.17 -17.62
CA SER A 159 12.08 -18.82 -16.61
C SER A 159 12.34 -17.32 -16.51
N ALA A 160 11.99 -16.52 -17.53
CA ALA A 160 12.08 -15.07 -17.49
C ALA A 160 11.02 -14.41 -16.60
N ASP A 161 9.96 -15.14 -16.23
CA ASP A 161 8.87 -14.67 -15.37
C ASP A 161 9.12 -14.93 -13.88
N PHE A 162 10.19 -15.68 -13.56
CA PHE A 162 10.55 -15.98 -12.18
C PHE A 162 10.86 -14.70 -11.40
N THR A 163 10.35 -14.66 -10.17
CA THR A 163 10.53 -13.56 -9.22
C THR A 163 10.54 -14.10 -7.79
N THR A 164 10.78 -13.23 -6.81
CA THR A 164 10.78 -13.61 -5.40
C THR A 164 9.42 -14.09 -4.89
N VAL A 165 8.31 -13.66 -5.52
CA VAL A 165 6.94 -13.94 -5.04
C VAL A 165 5.97 -14.36 -6.14
N GLY A 166 6.43 -14.49 -7.38
CA GLY A 166 5.56 -14.76 -8.54
C GLY A 166 5.52 -16.22 -8.96
N PRO A 167 5.11 -16.49 -10.20
CA PRO A 167 5.05 -17.85 -10.72
C PRO A 167 6.44 -18.47 -10.78
N HIS A 168 6.50 -19.79 -10.59
CA HIS A 168 7.74 -20.56 -10.51
C HIS A 168 7.66 -21.91 -11.21
N GLU A 169 6.49 -22.29 -11.75
CA GLU A 169 6.31 -23.54 -12.47
C GLU A 169 6.25 -23.29 -14.00
N PRO A 170 7.32 -23.57 -14.76
CA PRO A 170 7.31 -23.38 -16.19
C PRO A 170 6.17 -24.13 -16.88
N HIS A 171 5.68 -23.56 -17.98
CA HIS A 171 4.64 -24.14 -18.84
C HIS A 171 3.24 -24.22 -18.23
N LEU A 172 3.01 -23.65 -17.04
CA LEU A 172 1.65 -23.40 -16.52
C LEU A 172 1.15 -22.01 -16.94
N SER A 173 -0.16 -21.80 -16.82
CA SER A 173 -0.75 -20.47 -17.03
C SER A 173 -0.24 -19.50 -15.96
N TRP A 174 0.31 -18.38 -16.41
CA TRP A 174 0.71 -17.28 -15.54
C TRP A 174 -0.45 -16.83 -14.66
N ARG A 175 -1.65 -16.70 -15.25
CA ARG A 175 -2.83 -16.27 -14.49
C ARG A 175 -3.22 -17.28 -13.42
N GLU A 176 -3.17 -18.57 -13.71
CA GLU A 176 -3.53 -19.63 -12.76
C GLU A 176 -2.57 -19.66 -11.57
N GLU A 177 -1.27 -19.61 -11.82
CA GLU A 177 -0.26 -19.59 -10.75
C GLU A 177 -0.39 -18.35 -9.86
N VAL A 178 -0.52 -17.16 -10.44
CA VAL A 178 -0.67 -15.92 -9.66
C VAL A 178 -1.99 -15.93 -8.90
N SER A 179 -3.08 -16.39 -9.51
CA SER A 179 -4.38 -16.52 -8.83
C SER A 179 -4.33 -17.48 -7.65
N GLU A 180 -3.61 -18.59 -7.79
CA GLU A 180 -3.42 -19.56 -6.71
C GLU A 180 -2.57 -18.97 -5.58
N ALA A 181 -1.49 -18.26 -5.91
CA ALA A 181 -0.69 -17.57 -4.91
C ALA A 181 -1.50 -16.50 -4.15
N VAL A 182 -2.36 -15.74 -4.84
CA VAL A 182 -3.30 -14.79 -4.24
C VAL A 182 -4.28 -15.50 -3.29
N ARG A 183 -4.81 -16.68 -3.66
CA ARG A 183 -5.69 -17.50 -2.78
C ARG A 183 -4.97 -17.94 -1.52
N ARG A 184 -3.71 -18.36 -1.62
CA ARG A 184 -2.89 -18.76 -0.46
C ARG A 184 -2.69 -17.62 0.54
N GLN A 185 -2.70 -16.36 0.08
CA GLN A 185 -2.67 -15.18 0.95
C GLN A 185 -4.02 -14.86 1.61
N GLY A 186 -5.09 -15.58 1.25
CA GLY A 186 -6.44 -15.41 1.78
C GLY A 186 -7.27 -14.34 1.06
N ALA A 187 -6.89 -13.96 -0.17
CA ALA A 187 -7.63 -13.03 -1.01
C ALA A 187 -8.35 -13.76 -2.16
N HIS A 188 -9.43 -13.19 -2.66
CA HIS A 188 -10.16 -13.74 -3.80
C HIS A 188 -9.57 -13.23 -5.13
N PRO A 189 -9.14 -14.10 -6.06
CA PRO A 189 -8.49 -13.67 -7.30
C PRO A 189 -9.44 -13.34 -8.45
N THR A 190 -10.76 -13.48 -8.27
CA THR A 190 -11.72 -13.48 -9.39
C THR A 190 -12.66 -12.27 -9.39
N THR A 191 -13.05 -11.89 -10.60
CA THR A 191 -14.04 -10.83 -10.89
C THR A 191 -15.48 -11.25 -10.56
N LEU A 192 -15.74 -12.51 -10.17
CA LEU A 192 -17.10 -12.92 -9.79
C LEU A 192 -17.61 -12.11 -8.59
N ALA A 193 -16.70 -11.76 -7.66
CA ALA A 193 -16.96 -10.84 -6.55
C ALA A 193 -17.14 -9.37 -7.00
N MET A 194 -16.67 -9.01 -8.20
CA MET A 194 -16.81 -7.67 -8.79
C MET A 194 -18.12 -7.49 -9.57
N ARG A 195 -18.85 -8.57 -9.88
CA ARG A 195 -20.19 -8.46 -10.51
C ARG A 195 -21.18 -7.65 -9.64
N THR A 196 -20.89 -7.52 -8.35
CA THR A 196 -21.68 -6.75 -7.38
C THR A 196 -20.91 -5.58 -6.75
N ARG A 197 -19.62 -5.40 -7.06
CA ARG A 197 -18.75 -4.38 -6.45
C ARG A 197 -17.81 -3.76 -7.48
N ARG A 198 -17.89 -2.44 -7.65
CA ARG A 198 -16.88 -1.68 -8.40
C ARG A 198 -15.52 -1.76 -7.69
N PRO A 199 -14.40 -1.90 -8.42
CA PRO A 199 -13.09 -1.84 -7.80
C PRO A 199 -12.84 -0.46 -7.20
N VAL A 200 -12.19 -0.43 -6.04
CA VAL A 200 -11.76 0.84 -5.43
C VAL A 200 -10.55 1.43 -6.15
N LEU A 201 -9.80 0.58 -6.88
CA LEU A 201 -8.63 0.94 -7.64
C LEU A 201 -8.38 -0.10 -8.74
N THR A 202 -7.96 0.36 -9.92
CA THR A 202 -7.36 -0.48 -10.96
C THR A 202 -5.90 -0.09 -11.16
N ILE A 203 -4.97 -1.04 -11.15
CA ILE A 203 -3.56 -0.79 -11.39
C ILE A 203 -3.23 -1.25 -12.81
N VAL A 204 -2.78 -0.32 -13.66
CA VAL A 204 -2.43 -0.57 -15.05
C VAL A 204 -0.92 -0.76 -15.15
N CYS A 205 -0.50 -2.01 -15.34
CA CYS A 205 0.90 -2.39 -15.51
C CYS A 205 1.21 -2.43 -17.01
N SER A 206 2.14 -1.56 -17.44
CA SER A 206 2.64 -1.51 -18.81
C SER A 206 4.11 -1.90 -18.86
N ALA A 207 4.45 -2.61 -19.92
CA ALA A 207 5.75 -3.22 -20.12
C ALA A 207 6.13 -3.09 -21.60
N ALA A 208 5.92 -1.89 -22.16
CA ALA A 208 6.27 -1.58 -23.53
C ALA A 208 7.78 -1.79 -23.73
N ASP A 209 8.16 -2.44 -24.83
CA ASP A 209 9.57 -2.63 -25.17
C ASP A 209 10.13 -1.33 -25.75
N ILE A 210 10.52 -0.45 -24.85
CA ILE A 210 11.11 0.87 -25.10
C ILE A 210 12.17 1.13 -24.02
N ASP A 211 12.97 2.16 -24.21
CA ASP A 211 14.09 2.52 -23.33
C ASP A 211 13.68 3.37 -22.12
N VAL A 212 12.45 3.90 -22.11
CA VAL A 212 11.90 4.74 -21.04
C VAL A 212 10.51 4.28 -20.60
N PRO A 213 10.19 4.28 -19.29
CA PRO A 213 8.87 3.89 -18.82
C PRO A 213 7.76 4.78 -19.38
N TRP A 214 6.83 4.17 -20.08
CA TRP A 214 5.64 4.81 -20.62
C TRP A 214 4.43 3.89 -20.42
N THR A 215 3.26 4.50 -20.25
CA THR A 215 1.99 3.80 -20.17
C THR A 215 1.08 4.38 -21.22
N ASP A 216 0.62 3.51 -22.12
CA ASP A 216 -0.34 3.90 -23.14
C ASP A 216 -1.63 4.43 -22.49
N PRO A 217 -2.03 5.69 -22.77
CA PRO A 217 -3.26 6.25 -22.22
C PRO A 217 -4.51 5.45 -22.59
N GLU A 218 -4.55 4.77 -23.74
CA GLU A 218 -5.71 4.00 -24.19
C GLU A 218 -6.05 2.82 -23.26
N LEU A 219 -5.06 2.30 -22.53
CA LEU A 219 -5.26 1.22 -21.54
C LEU A 219 -6.13 1.63 -20.35
N ALA A 220 -6.38 2.92 -20.18
CA ALA A 220 -7.15 3.51 -19.10
C ALA A 220 -8.37 4.33 -19.56
N ASP A 221 -8.71 4.33 -20.85
CA ASP A 221 -9.84 5.12 -21.36
C ASP A 221 -11.17 4.69 -20.78
N ASP A 222 -11.41 3.39 -20.69
CA ASP A 222 -12.59 2.82 -20.06
C ASP A 222 -12.65 3.16 -18.57
N LEU A 223 -11.50 3.12 -17.88
CA LEU A 223 -11.40 3.49 -16.46
C LEU A 223 -11.70 4.98 -16.23
N LEU A 224 -11.22 5.85 -17.12
CA LEU A 224 -11.49 7.28 -17.06
C LEU A 224 -12.97 7.56 -17.33
N GLY A 225 -13.56 6.94 -18.36
CA GLY A 225 -14.97 7.06 -18.71
C GLY A 225 -15.91 6.52 -17.62
N ASP A 226 -15.56 5.38 -17.00
CA ASP A 226 -16.33 4.75 -15.93
C ASP A 226 -16.08 5.39 -14.55
N SER A 227 -15.25 6.43 -14.46
CA SER A 227 -14.86 7.09 -13.22
C SER A 227 -14.25 6.14 -12.18
N ILE A 228 -13.42 5.19 -12.63
CA ILE A 228 -12.69 4.25 -11.80
C ILE A 228 -11.30 4.81 -11.48
N PRO A 229 -10.93 4.99 -10.19
CA PRO A 229 -9.57 5.35 -9.81
C PRO A 229 -8.56 4.36 -10.34
N HIS A 230 -7.43 4.84 -10.87
CA HIS A 230 -6.42 3.96 -11.43
C HIS A 230 -4.99 4.44 -11.28
N LEU A 231 -4.07 3.51 -11.07
CA LEU A 231 -2.64 3.78 -10.89
C LEU A 231 -1.86 3.18 -12.05
N ALA A 232 -1.07 3.99 -12.76
CA ALA A 232 -0.17 3.49 -13.79
C ALA A 232 1.16 3.02 -13.18
N VAL A 233 1.68 1.90 -13.70
CA VAL A 233 3.00 1.37 -13.38
C VAL A 233 3.66 0.93 -14.67
N ALA A 234 4.84 1.47 -14.98
CA ALA A 234 5.61 1.09 -16.15
C ALA A 234 7.04 0.73 -15.77
N VAL A 235 7.59 -0.29 -16.41
CA VAL A 235 9.01 -0.66 -16.30
C VAL A 235 9.56 -0.80 -17.71
N ALA A 236 10.68 -0.14 -17.99
CA ALA A 236 11.32 -0.20 -19.30
C ALA A 236 12.82 0.11 -19.15
N GLY A 237 13.66 -0.73 -19.76
CA GLY A 237 15.11 -0.63 -19.65
C GLY A 237 15.60 -0.62 -18.20
N GLU A 238 16.33 0.45 -17.88
CA GLU A 238 16.93 0.70 -16.55
C GLU A 238 16.08 1.62 -15.67
N ALA A 239 14.80 1.80 -16.00
CA ALA A 239 13.91 2.65 -15.22
C ALA A 239 12.55 2.00 -14.97
N ALA A 240 11.91 2.48 -13.91
CA ALA A 240 10.52 2.19 -13.60
C ALA A 240 9.82 3.46 -13.17
N ARG A 241 8.52 3.57 -13.46
CA ARG A 241 7.71 4.73 -13.11
C ARG A 241 6.38 4.28 -12.51
N VAL A 242 6.04 4.85 -11.36
CA VAL A 242 4.77 4.62 -10.67
C VAL A 242 4.01 5.93 -10.60
N GLY A 243 2.76 5.91 -11.05
CA GLY A 243 1.90 7.08 -11.14
C GLY A 243 1.72 7.57 -12.58
N PRO A 244 0.79 8.51 -12.80
CA PRO A 244 -0.04 9.12 -11.76
C PRO A 244 -1.08 8.13 -11.20
N LEU A 245 -1.47 8.35 -9.95
CA LEU A 245 -2.72 7.84 -9.41
C LEU A 245 -3.81 8.78 -9.90
N VAL A 246 -4.59 8.31 -10.86
CA VAL A 246 -5.67 9.04 -11.49
C VAL A 246 -6.93 8.89 -10.65
N ILE A 247 -7.42 10.01 -10.13
CA ILE A 247 -8.78 10.18 -9.64
C ILE A 247 -9.54 10.94 -10.74
N PRO A 248 -10.40 10.26 -11.53
CA PRO A 248 -11.12 10.88 -12.65
C PRO A 248 -11.80 12.20 -12.27
N GLY A 249 -11.65 13.22 -13.12
CA GLY A 249 -12.17 14.56 -12.86
C GLY A 249 -11.31 15.45 -11.93
N HIS A 250 -10.35 14.88 -11.18
CA HIS A 250 -9.66 15.58 -10.09
C HIS A 250 -8.14 15.67 -10.24
N THR A 251 -7.49 14.60 -10.70
CA THR A 251 -6.03 14.57 -10.91
C THR A 251 -5.69 14.47 -12.39
N ALA A 252 -4.41 14.64 -12.73
CA ALA A 252 -3.93 14.44 -14.09
C ALA A 252 -4.07 12.97 -14.51
N CYS A 253 -4.59 12.74 -15.72
CA CYS A 253 -4.68 11.41 -16.32
C CYS A 253 -3.50 11.11 -17.26
N LEU A 254 -3.46 9.92 -17.85
CA LEU A 254 -2.42 9.53 -18.80
C LEU A 254 -2.43 10.39 -20.07
N TRP A 255 -3.60 10.81 -20.56
CA TRP A 255 -3.68 11.77 -21.68
C TRP A 255 -3.08 13.14 -21.35
N CYS A 256 -3.08 13.57 -20.08
CA CYS A 256 -2.36 14.79 -19.70
C CYS A 256 -0.85 14.66 -19.89
N LEU A 257 -0.30 13.47 -19.64
CA LEU A 257 1.11 13.20 -19.90
C LEU A 257 1.38 13.12 -21.40
N ASP A 258 0.51 12.46 -22.15
CA ASP A 258 0.62 12.35 -23.60
C ASP A 258 0.58 13.72 -24.30
N HIS A 259 -0.31 14.62 -23.86
CA HIS A 259 -0.33 16.01 -24.31
C HIS A 259 0.96 16.77 -23.99
N ARG A 260 1.53 16.58 -22.80
CA ARG A 260 2.82 17.21 -22.46
C ARG A 260 3.96 16.67 -23.31
N SER A 261 3.97 15.38 -23.60
CA SER A 261 4.94 14.81 -24.54
C SER A 261 4.79 15.43 -25.93
N ARG A 262 3.54 15.67 -26.38
CA ARG A 262 3.26 16.39 -27.63
C ARG A 262 3.70 17.86 -27.61
N ASP A 263 3.58 18.54 -26.48
CA ASP A 263 4.07 19.93 -26.34
C ASP A 263 5.59 20.00 -26.50
N LEU A 264 6.30 18.98 -26.01
CA LEU A 264 7.75 18.85 -26.11
C LEU A 264 8.20 18.37 -27.50
N ASP A 265 7.45 17.47 -28.11
CA ASP A 265 7.71 16.90 -29.42
C ASP A 265 6.41 16.76 -30.23
N GLN A 266 6.24 17.58 -31.27
CA GLN A 266 5.05 17.56 -32.11
C GLN A 266 4.85 16.24 -32.86
N ALA A 267 5.92 15.45 -33.06
CA ALA A 267 5.84 14.13 -33.69
C ALA A 267 5.38 13.03 -32.71
N TRP A 268 5.29 13.34 -31.40
CA TRP A 268 4.95 12.38 -30.36
C TRP A 268 3.74 11.49 -30.65
N PRO A 269 2.59 12.00 -31.15
CA PRO A 269 1.43 11.14 -31.43
C PRO A 269 1.75 10.01 -32.42
N ALA A 270 2.52 10.31 -33.48
CA ALA A 270 2.92 9.32 -34.46
C ALA A 270 3.94 8.31 -33.90
N LEU A 271 4.78 8.74 -32.94
CA LEU A 271 5.72 7.85 -32.24
C LEU A 271 4.97 6.94 -31.25
N ALA A 272 3.99 7.49 -30.50
CA ALA A 272 3.15 6.73 -29.58
C ALA A 272 2.40 5.61 -30.33
N ASP A 273 1.81 5.91 -31.50
CA ASP A 273 1.16 4.90 -32.35
C ASP A 273 2.14 3.80 -32.81
N GLN A 274 3.35 4.17 -33.20
CA GLN A 274 4.39 3.19 -33.57
C GLN A 274 4.79 2.30 -32.39
N ILE A 275 4.90 2.87 -31.18
CA ILE A 275 5.19 2.11 -29.95
C ILE A 275 4.06 1.13 -29.64
N ARG A 276 2.79 1.53 -29.75
CA ARG A 276 1.62 0.66 -29.52
C ARG A 276 1.61 -0.55 -30.44
N LEU A 277 1.94 -0.34 -31.72
CA LEU A 277 1.95 -1.40 -32.73
C LEU A 277 3.22 -2.26 -32.67
N ARG A 278 4.19 -1.92 -31.82
CA ARG A 278 5.47 -2.62 -31.71
C ARG A 278 5.28 -3.93 -30.95
N HIS A 279 5.43 -5.05 -31.65
CA HIS A 279 5.58 -6.36 -31.01
C HIS A 279 7.07 -6.63 -30.76
N SER A 280 7.46 -6.76 -29.48
CA SER A 280 8.81 -7.18 -29.13
C SER A 280 8.86 -8.61 -28.64
N VAL A 281 9.91 -9.31 -29.06
CA VAL A 281 10.20 -10.70 -28.71
C VAL A 281 11.03 -10.77 -27.42
N ALA A 282 11.71 -9.68 -27.02
CA ALA A 282 12.54 -9.62 -25.82
C ALA A 282 12.18 -8.40 -24.98
N ARG A 283 11.91 -8.61 -23.69
CA ARG A 283 11.59 -7.53 -22.75
C ARG A 283 12.83 -7.09 -21.99
N ALA A 284 13.31 -5.87 -22.22
CA ALA A 284 14.40 -5.28 -21.47
C ALA A 284 13.92 -4.80 -20.08
N HIS A 285 13.53 -5.73 -19.19
CA HIS A 285 13.01 -5.40 -17.86
C HIS A 285 13.94 -5.90 -16.74
N SER A 286 14.36 -5.00 -15.87
CA SER A 286 15.05 -5.38 -14.63
C SER A 286 14.07 -5.97 -13.61
N GLY A 287 14.35 -7.19 -13.14
CA GLY A 287 13.55 -7.84 -12.09
C GLY A 287 13.58 -7.06 -10.77
N VAL A 288 14.73 -6.44 -10.45
CA VAL A 288 14.89 -5.62 -9.23
C VAL A 288 14.03 -4.35 -9.31
N LEU A 289 14.07 -3.62 -10.43
CA LEU A 289 13.24 -2.43 -10.60
C LEU A 289 11.74 -2.80 -10.62
N ALA A 290 11.38 -3.95 -11.17
CA ALA A 290 10.01 -4.45 -11.10
C ALA A 290 9.56 -4.65 -9.65
N THR A 291 10.40 -5.23 -8.79
CA THR A 291 10.11 -5.39 -7.35
C THR A 291 9.99 -4.05 -6.63
N VAL A 292 10.91 -3.10 -6.88
CA VAL A 292 10.88 -1.76 -6.26
C VAL A 292 9.61 -1.01 -6.65
N ALA A 293 9.31 -0.95 -7.95
CA ALA A 293 8.13 -0.26 -8.47
C ALA A 293 6.84 -0.93 -7.99
N ALA A 294 6.78 -2.26 -7.96
CA ALA A 294 5.63 -2.99 -7.44
C ALA A 294 5.40 -2.72 -5.95
N GLY A 295 6.45 -2.79 -5.13
CA GLY A 295 6.36 -2.49 -3.69
C GLY A 295 5.89 -1.06 -3.44
N PHE A 296 6.42 -0.10 -4.19
CA PHE A 296 5.98 1.28 -4.09
C PHE A 296 4.54 1.48 -4.58
N ALA A 297 4.13 0.84 -5.67
CA ALA A 297 2.77 0.88 -6.18
C ALA A 297 1.76 0.28 -5.18
N VAL A 298 2.12 -0.82 -4.51
CA VAL A 298 1.33 -1.40 -3.42
C VAL A 298 1.22 -0.39 -2.27
N ALA A 299 2.31 0.26 -1.86
CA ALA A 299 2.27 1.27 -0.81
C ALA A 299 1.33 2.44 -1.16
N GLN A 300 1.40 2.98 -2.39
CA GLN A 300 0.50 4.05 -2.83
C GLN A 300 -0.97 3.59 -2.91
N SER A 301 -1.19 2.33 -3.30
CA SER A 301 -2.53 1.72 -3.37
C SER A 301 -3.14 1.55 -1.98
N LEU A 302 -2.37 1.04 -1.02
CA LEU A 302 -2.80 0.90 0.37
C LEU A 302 -3.07 2.26 1.00
N HIS A 303 -2.23 3.26 0.70
CA HIS A 303 -2.44 4.63 1.16
C HIS A 303 -3.79 5.20 0.70
N LEU A 304 -4.23 4.90 -0.53
CA LEU A 304 -5.57 5.25 -1.01
C LEU A 304 -6.67 4.45 -0.28
N ILE A 305 -6.48 3.13 -0.11
CA ILE A 305 -7.48 2.22 0.46
C ILE A 305 -7.72 2.47 1.96
N ASP A 306 -6.66 2.84 2.68
CA ASP A 306 -6.68 2.94 4.13
C ASP A 306 -7.50 4.13 4.64
N GLY A 307 -7.77 5.13 3.79
CA GLY A 307 -8.81 6.15 4.00
C GLY A 307 -8.31 7.59 4.28
N PRO A 308 -9.25 8.52 4.58
CA PRO A 308 -9.06 9.97 4.48
C PRO A 308 -8.27 10.63 5.62
N ASP A 309 -8.00 9.92 6.72
CA ASP A 309 -7.16 10.44 7.82
C ASP A 309 -5.67 10.52 7.43
N SER A 310 -5.33 9.99 6.25
CA SER A 310 -3.99 10.07 5.67
C SER A 310 -3.92 11.13 4.57
N LEU A 311 -2.76 11.78 4.43
CA LEU A 311 -2.48 12.66 3.30
C LEU A 311 -2.71 11.91 1.97
N ALA A 312 -3.08 12.60 0.89
CA ALA A 312 -3.25 11.91 -0.39
C ALA A 312 -1.93 11.22 -0.84
N PRO A 313 -1.99 10.05 -1.50
CA PRO A 313 -0.79 9.39 -2.04
C PRO A 313 0.01 10.37 -2.92
N VAL A 314 1.34 10.31 -2.85
CA VAL A 314 2.20 11.25 -3.62
C VAL A 314 1.93 11.16 -5.12
N THR A 315 1.51 9.98 -5.58
CA THR A 315 1.19 9.72 -6.98
C THR A 315 -0.08 10.42 -7.46
N THR A 316 -0.92 10.98 -6.58
CA THR A 316 -2.06 11.82 -6.99
C THR A 316 -1.64 13.12 -7.68
N ARG A 317 -0.40 13.56 -7.43
CA ARG A 317 0.16 14.82 -7.94
C ARG A 317 1.51 14.65 -8.63
N ALA A 318 1.96 13.42 -8.84
CA ALA A 318 3.27 13.12 -9.39
C ALA A 318 3.36 11.73 -10.01
N GLN A 319 4.39 11.53 -10.82
CA GLN A 319 4.98 10.22 -11.05
C GLN A 319 6.20 10.07 -10.15
N VAL A 320 6.49 8.86 -9.69
CA VAL A 320 7.76 8.55 -9.01
C VAL A 320 8.56 7.64 -9.93
N GLU A 321 9.74 8.09 -10.30
CA GLU A 321 10.66 7.37 -11.18
C GLU A 321 11.80 6.77 -10.38
N PHE A 322 12.10 5.50 -10.64
CA PHE A 322 13.21 4.76 -10.07
C PHE A 322 14.15 4.40 -11.21
N ARG A 323 15.46 4.65 -11.04
CA ARG A 323 16.49 4.31 -12.03
C ARG A 323 17.57 3.43 -11.43
N ALA A 324 18.05 2.46 -12.20
CA ALA A 324 19.23 1.69 -11.83
C ALA A 324 20.49 2.58 -11.80
N PRO A 325 21.54 2.19 -11.05
CA PRO A 325 21.58 1.03 -10.14
C PRO A 325 20.96 1.29 -8.77
N ASP A 326 20.84 2.56 -8.35
CA ASP A 326 20.50 2.91 -6.97
C ASP A 326 19.02 2.72 -6.63
N ALA A 327 18.14 2.71 -7.64
CA ALA A 327 16.70 2.57 -7.52
C ALA A 327 16.07 3.55 -6.51
N LEU A 328 16.61 4.77 -6.44
CA LEU A 328 16.06 5.85 -5.63
C LEU A 328 14.88 6.52 -6.35
N GLY A 329 13.80 6.75 -5.61
CA GLY A 329 12.59 7.36 -6.14
C GLY A 329 12.72 8.88 -6.30
N VAL A 330 12.64 9.37 -7.53
CA VAL A 330 12.57 10.80 -7.87
C VAL A 330 11.12 11.17 -8.15
N VAL A 331 10.62 12.18 -7.44
CA VAL A 331 9.24 12.68 -7.60
C VAL A 331 9.19 13.67 -8.77
N LEU A 332 8.42 13.34 -9.80
CA LEU A 332 8.16 14.15 -10.99
C LEU A 332 6.73 14.72 -10.90
N PRO A 333 6.55 16.00 -10.56
CA PRO A 333 5.22 16.59 -10.43
C PRO A 333 4.41 16.49 -11.73
N VAL A 334 3.12 16.20 -11.60
CA VAL A 334 2.18 16.18 -12.72
C VAL A 334 0.97 17.03 -12.40
N VAL A 335 0.61 17.93 -13.31
CA VAL A 335 -0.62 18.71 -13.21
C VAL A 335 -1.49 18.49 -14.45
N PRO A 336 -2.84 18.56 -14.31
CA PRO A 336 -3.76 18.40 -15.43
C PRO A 336 -3.38 19.30 -16.60
N HIS A 337 -3.43 18.76 -17.81
CA HIS A 337 -3.13 19.50 -19.02
C HIS A 337 -4.38 20.27 -19.50
N PRO A 338 -4.29 21.56 -19.87
CA PRO A 338 -5.45 22.40 -20.16
C PRO A 338 -6.32 21.89 -21.32
N VAL A 339 -5.72 21.26 -22.34
CA VAL A 339 -6.48 20.76 -23.51
C VAL A 339 -7.01 19.33 -23.36
N CYS A 340 -6.66 18.63 -22.27
CA CYS A 340 -7.02 17.22 -22.09
C CYS A 340 -8.50 17.00 -21.78
N GLY A 341 -9.16 17.99 -21.15
CA GLY A 341 -10.57 17.88 -20.77
C GLY A 341 -10.86 16.95 -19.58
N CYS A 342 -9.88 16.26 -19.01
CA CYS A 342 -10.09 15.29 -17.92
C CYS A 342 -10.40 15.91 -16.53
N GLY A 343 -10.26 17.22 -16.39
CA GLY A 343 -10.37 17.96 -15.13
C GLY A 343 -11.77 18.50 -14.80
N TRP A 344 -12.84 17.85 -15.28
CA TRP A 344 -14.22 18.36 -15.16
C TRP A 344 -14.73 18.48 -13.71
N GLY A 345 -14.06 17.88 -12.73
CA GLY A 345 -14.40 17.99 -11.30
C GLY A 345 -13.77 19.19 -10.60
N GLY A 346 -12.82 19.88 -11.24
CA GLY A 346 -12.16 21.05 -10.67
C GLY A 346 -12.89 22.34 -11.03
N THR A 347 -13.52 23.00 -10.05
CA THR A 347 -13.90 24.41 -10.21
C THR A 347 -12.62 25.24 -10.33
N THR A 348 -12.33 25.72 -11.53
CA THR A 348 -11.15 26.56 -11.78
C THR A 348 -11.47 27.98 -11.28
N LEU A 349 -11.08 28.29 -10.04
CA LEU A 349 -11.06 29.67 -9.55
C LEU A 349 -9.82 30.36 -10.14
N THR A 350 -9.99 31.02 -11.28
CA THR A 350 -8.95 31.90 -11.83
C THR A 350 -8.92 33.18 -11.01
N MET A 351 -7.87 33.36 -10.20
CA MET A 351 -7.58 34.69 -9.65
C MET A 351 -7.14 35.60 -10.80
N VAL A 352 -7.93 36.63 -11.06
CA VAL A 352 -7.54 37.72 -11.95
C VAL A 352 -6.43 38.51 -11.24
N VAL A 353 -5.26 38.63 -11.89
CA VAL A 353 -4.21 39.58 -11.52
C VAL A 353 -4.53 40.92 -12.17
#